data_AF-A0A5N8Z9Y0-F1
#
_entry.id   AF-A0A5N8Z9Y0-F1
#
_cell.length_a   1.000
_cell.length_b   1.000
_cell.length_c   1.000
_cell.angle_alpha   90.00
_cell.angle_beta   90.00
_cell.angle_gamma   90.00
#
_symmetry.space_group_name_H-M   'P 1'
#
loop_
_entity.id
_entity.type
_entity.pdbx_description
1 polymer ?
#
loop_
_entity_poly.entity_id
_entity_poly.type
_entity_poly.pdbx_seq_one_letter_code
_entity_poly.pdbx_strand_id
1 'polypeptide(L)'
;MKSFIDQIKLLSYGELDYFIVDSNLKVLDCVVENAAILSGSFNPIHHGHRKLLDYCSKKYDKNKYYEISLLNVDKPEIISDDLSARLKKFSEDEKIIITKSSKFVEKATLFPNSYFVIGYDTGLRILDESYLNKGESLDDLFSLIDQKKCKFIVAGRIDVTGKEFDNLKLENLSFTHKNLFDLIEEKDFREDVSSTEKRRQDN
;
A
#
# COMPACT_ATOMS: atom_id res chain seq x y z
N MET A 1 -10.15 0.00 26.50
CA MET A 1 -9.20 0.11 25.38
C MET A 1 -9.43 -1.09 24.48
N LYS A 2 -9.61 -0.91 23.16
CA LYS A 2 -9.81 -2.05 22.22
C LYS A 2 -8.53 -2.89 22.21
N SER A 3 -8.66 -4.22 22.38
CA SER A 3 -7.53 -5.15 22.42
C SER A 3 -7.07 -5.50 21.00
N PHE A 4 -5.76 -5.40 20.74
CA PHE A 4 -5.16 -5.72 19.44
C PHE A 4 -5.51 -7.13 18.95
N ILE A 5 -5.36 -8.13 19.83
CA ILE A 5 -5.64 -9.54 19.51
C ILE A 5 -7.12 -9.75 19.19
N ASP A 6 -8.02 -9.05 19.90
CA ASP A 6 -9.45 -9.16 19.62
C ASP A 6 -9.81 -8.51 18.29
N GLN A 7 -9.18 -7.39 17.92
CA GLN A 7 -9.38 -6.79 16.58
C GLN A 7 -8.88 -7.72 15.46
N ILE A 8 -7.76 -8.42 15.66
CA ILE A 8 -7.30 -9.44 14.70
C ILE A 8 -8.35 -10.53 14.53
N LYS A 9 -8.92 -11.06 15.63
CA LYS A 9 -9.96 -12.09 15.54
C LYS A 9 -11.20 -11.61 14.80
N LEU A 10 -11.70 -10.42 15.15
CA LEU A 10 -12.86 -9.82 14.48
C LEU A 10 -12.62 -9.64 12.98
N LEU A 11 -11.43 -9.15 12.61
CA LEU A 11 -11.01 -9.04 11.22
C LEU A 11 -10.93 -10.42 10.54
N SER A 12 -10.34 -11.43 11.19
CA SER A 12 -10.26 -12.80 10.68
C SER A 12 -11.64 -13.43 10.44
N TYR A 13 -12.61 -13.16 11.32
CA TYR A 13 -14.00 -13.63 11.20
C TYR A 13 -14.86 -12.81 10.23
N GLY A 14 -14.35 -11.68 9.71
CA GLY A 14 -15.11 -10.79 8.84
C GLY A 14 -16.16 -9.95 9.56
N GLU A 15 -16.06 -9.84 10.89
CA GLU A 15 -16.89 -8.94 11.71
C GLU A 15 -16.36 -7.50 11.70
N LEU A 16 -15.17 -7.30 11.13
CA LEU A 16 -14.51 -6.02 10.98
C LEU A 16 -13.81 -5.98 9.62
N ASP A 17 -13.94 -4.86 8.90
CA ASP A 17 -13.27 -4.69 7.61
C ASP A 17 -11.79 -4.27 7.76
N TYR A 18 -11.52 -3.40 8.74
CA TYR A 18 -10.18 -2.93 9.07
C TYR A 18 -10.11 -2.36 10.49
N PHE A 19 -8.90 -2.21 11.01
CA PHE A 19 -8.63 -1.38 12.20
C PHE A 19 -7.30 -0.65 12.05
N ILE A 20 -7.07 0.36 12.90
CA ILE A 20 -5.86 1.19 12.87
C ILE A 20 -5.09 0.97 14.17
N VAL A 21 -3.78 0.85 14.05
CA VAL A 21 -2.84 0.69 15.17
C VAL A 21 -1.62 1.58 15.04
N ASP A 22 -0.93 1.79 16.15
CA ASP A 22 0.43 2.32 16.18
C ASP A 22 1.47 1.20 16.40
N SER A 23 2.75 1.58 16.48
CA SER A 23 3.87 0.66 16.72
C SER A 23 3.85 -0.02 18.09
N ASN A 24 3.10 0.54 19.05
CA ASN A 24 2.88 -0.01 20.39
C ASN A 24 1.67 -0.97 20.44
N LEU A 25 1.11 -1.34 19.28
CA LEU A 25 -0.08 -2.19 19.15
C LEU A 25 -1.34 -1.59 19.78
N LYS A 26 -1.35 -0.27 20.02
CA LYS A 26 -2.52 0.42 20.54
C LYS A 26 -3.50 0.63 19.38
N VAL A 27 -4.71 0.12 19.55
CA VAL A 27 -5.80 0.35 18.59
C VAL A 27 -6.25 1.81 18.70
N LEU A 28 -6.24 2.50 17.55
CA LEU A 28 -6.60 3.90 17.43
C LEU A 28 -8.04 4.03 16.98
N ASP A 29 -8.80 4.92 17.63
CA ASP A 29 -10.16 5.26 17.25
C ASP A 29 -10.13 6.47 16.32
N CYS A 30 -9.81 6.22 15.04
CA CYS A 30 -9.82 7.26 14.02
C CYS A 30 -10.34 6.70 12.68
N VAL A 31 -10.83 7.60 11.84
CA VAL A 31 -11.35 7.27 10.51
C VAL A 31 -10.26 7.58 9.48
N VAL A 32 -10.18 6.75 8.44
CA VAL A 32 -9.30 7.00 7.29
C VAL A 32 -10.01 7.95 6.34
N GLU A 33 -9.58 9.19 6.29
CA GLU A 33 -10.13 10.21 5.39
C GLU A 33 -9.02 10.99 4.70
N ASN A 34 -9.25 11.33 3.43
CA ASN A 34 -8.32 12.08 2.58
C ASN A 34 -6.87 11.55 2.70
N ALA A 35 -6.70 10.24 2.50
CA ALA A 35 -5.47 9.55 2.86
C ALA A 35 -4.54 9.30 1.67
N ALA A 36 -3.23 9.43 1.90
CA ALA A 36 -2.20 8.76 1.12
C ALA A 36 -1.90 7.45 1.85
N ILE A 37 -2.14 6.32 1.19
CA ILE A 37 -2.04 4.98 1.77
C ILE A 37 -0.92 4.24 1.09
N LEU A 38 0.21 4.05 1.78
CA LEU A 38 1.29 3.19 1.29
C LEU A 38 0.97 1.74 1.72
N SER A 39 0.57 0.92 0.75
CA SER A 39 0.29 -0.50 0.99
C SER A 39 1.55 -1.33 0.83
N GLY A 40 1.85 -2.19 1.81
CA GLY A 40 3.04 -3.03 1.75
C GLY A 40 3.09 -4.09 2.84
N SER A 41 3.94 -5.10 2.63
CA SER A 41 4.16 -6.11 3.68
C SER A 41 5.08 -5.62 4.80
N PHE A 42 5.86 -4.55 4.56
CA PHE A 42 6.78 -3.90 5.51
C PHE A 42 7.58 -4.86 6.40
N ASN A 43 8.32 -5.77 5.78
CA ASN A 43 9.11 -6.78 6.48
C ASN A 43 10.61 -6.61 6.19
N PRO A 44 11.31 -5.63 6.78
CA PRO A 44 10.80 -4.57 7.67
C PRO A 44 10.49 -3.25 6.92
N ILE A 45 9.77 -2.33 7.59
CA ILE A 45 9.68 -0.92 7.18
C ILE A 45 11.09 -0.28 7.12
N HIS A 46 11.28 0.73 6.26
CA HIS A 46 12.56 1.42 6.09
C HIS A 46 12.40 2.86 5.62
N HIS A 47 13.50 3.63 5.60
CA HIS A 47 13.50 5.05 5.28
C HIS A 47 12.91 5.36 3.90
N GLY A 48 13.17 4.52 2.88
CA GLY A 48 12.57 4.68 1.55
C GLY A 48 11.03 4.72 1.59
N HIS A 49 10.40 3.80 2.34
CA HIS A 49 8.95 3.83 2.54
C HIS A 49 8.47 5.12 3.21
N ARG A 50 9.17 5.56 4.26
CA ARG A 50 8.81 6.78 5.00
C ARG A 50 8.90 8.02 4.14
N LYS A 51 10.02 8.19 3.43
CA LYS A 51 10.22 9.31 2.50
C LYS A 51 9.19 9.30 1.37
N LEU A 52 8.87 8.13 0.82
CA LEU A 52 7.87 8.00 -0.24
C LEU A 52 6.49 8.47 0.24
N LEU A 53 6.05 7.97 1.40
CA LEU A 53 4.77 8.35 1.95
C LEU A 53 4.74 9.84 2.35
N ASP A 54 5.82 10.37 2.92
CA ASP A 54 5.96 11.79 3.24
C ASP A 54 5.90 12.68 2.00
N TYR A 55 6.58 12.31 0.92
CA TYR A 55 6.55 13.02 -0.35
C TYR A 55 5.12 13.07 -0.91
N CYS A 56 4.45 11.92 -1.00
CA CYS A 56 3.09 11.84 -1.51
C CYS A 56 2.10 12.62 -0.63
N SER A 57 2.18 12.48 0.69
CA SER A 57 1.33 13.20 1.62
C SER A 57 1.44 14.72 1.44
N LYS A 58 2.66 15.25 1.30
CA LYS A 58 2.89 16.69 1.08
C LYS A 58 2.41 17.16 -0.30
N LYS A 59 2.73 16.40 -1.35
CA LYS A 59 2.39 16.76 -2.74
C LYS A 59 0.87 16.84 -2.96
N TYR A 60 0.11 15.93 -2.35
CA TYR A 60 -1.34 15.83 -2.56
C TYR A 60 -2.18 16.37 -1.40
N ASP A 61 -1.55 16.91 -0.36
CA ASP A 61 -2.21 17.38 0.87
C ASP A 61 -3.13 16.29 1.48
N LYS A 62 -2.53 15.14 1.80
CA LYS A 62 -3.24 13.95 2.30
C LYS A 62 -2.65 13.41 3.59
N ASN A 63 -3.52 12.83 4.43
CA ASN A 63 -3.12 12.18 5.68
C ASN A 63 -2.30 10.92 5.42
N LYS A 64 -1.24 10.69 6.20
CA LYS A 64 -0.34 9.53 6.05
C LYS A 64 -0.92 8.29 6.72
N TYR A 65 -1.03 7.21 5.95
CA TYR A 65 -1.29 5.88 6.48
C TYR A 65 -0.41 4.84 5.79
N TYR A 66 0.08 3.89 6.58
CA TYR A 66 0.57 2.63 6.04
C TYR A 66 -0.57 1.63 6.06
N GLU A 67 -0.55 0.66 5.15
CA GLU A 67 -1.52 -0.42 5.12
C GLU A 67 -0.83 -1.78 4.99
N ILE A 68 -1.18 -2.69 5.89
CA ILE A 68 -0.78 -4.09 5.86
C ILE A 68 -2.03 -4.94 5.72
N SER A 69 -2.16 -5.64 4.60
CA SER A 69 -3.16 -6.70 4.47
C SER A 69 -2.61 -8.01 5.04
N LEU A 70 -3.41 -8.68 5.86
CA LEU A 70 -3.14 -10.03 6.37
C LEU A 70 -3.11 -11.06 5.23
N LEU A 71 -3.92 -10.84 4.20
CA LEU A 71 -3.97 -11.66 2.99
C LEU A 71 -3.21 -10.99 1.85
N ASN A 72 -2.43 -11.76 1.10
CA ASN A 72 -1.75 -11.26 -0.08
C ASN A 72 -1.81 -12.32 -1.18
N VAL A 73 -2.04 -11.91 -2.42
CA VAL A 73 -2.31 -12.81 -3.56
C VAL A 73 -1.20 -13.84 -3.74
N ASP A 74 0.07 -13.47 -3.49
CA ASP A 74 1.23 -14.34 -3.74
C ASP A 74 1.97 -14.79 -2.47
N LYS A 75 1.44 -14.51 -1.26
CA LYS A 75 2.17 -14.78 0.00
C LYS A 75 1.28 -15.49 1.02
N PRO A 76 1.87 -16.30 1.91
CA PRO A 76 1.13 -16.86 3.04
C PRO A 76 0.53 -15.75 3.90
N GLU A 77 -0.58 -16.07 4.57
CA GLU A 77 -1.25 -15.18 5.50
C GLU A 77 -0.28 -14.75 6.61
N ILE A 78 -0.31 -13.46 6.95
CA ILE A 78 0.50 -12.91 8.04
C ILE A 78 -0.17 -13.29 9.36
N ILE A 79 0.50 -14.13 10.16
CA ILE A 79 0.03 -14.47 11.50
C ILE A 79 0.28 -13.33 12.51
N SER A 80 -0.46 -13.34 13.61
CA SER A 80 -0.44 -12.27 14.63
C SER A 80 0.96 -11.94 15.15
N ASP A 81 1.81 -12.94 15.38
CA ASP A 81 3.16 -12.73 15.92
C ASP A 81 4.08 -12.04 14.91
N ASP A 82 4.00 -12.43 13.63
CA ASP A 82 4.74 -11.80 12.54
C ASP A 82 4.25 -10.37 12.29
N LEU A 83 2.93 -10.15 12.31
CA LEU A 83 2.36 -8.80 12.23
C LEU A 83 2.88 -7.92 13.38
N SER A 84 2.85 -8.43 14.61
CA SER A 84 3.34 -7.71 15.80
C SER A 84 4.82 -7.35 15.67
N ALA A 85 5.65 -8.26 15.15
CA ALA A 85 7.07 -8.03 14.92
C ALA A 85 7.31 -6.92 13.86
N ARG A 86 6.51 -6.89 12.80
CA ARG A 86 6.58 -5.85 11.75
C ARG A 86 6.15 -4.48 12.29
N LEU A 87 5.04 -4.43 13.04
CA LEU A 87 4.48 -3.20 13.61
C LEU A 87 5.46 -2.51 14.58
N LYS A 88 6.19 -3.28 15.38
CA LYS A 88 7.20 -2.75 16.32
C LYS A 88 8.40 -2.05 15.65
N LYS A 89 8.55 -2.14 14.32
CA LYS A 89 9.59 -1.45 13.54
C LYS A 89 9.15 -0.06 13.04
N PHE A 90 7.87 0.29 13.21
CA PHE A 90 7.33 1.61 12.92
C PHE A 90 7.63 2.59 14.07
N SER A 91 7.57 3.88 13.76
CA SER A 91 7.65 4.96 14.75
C SER A 91 6.29 5.18 15.43
N GLU A 92 6.28 5.74 16.64
CA GLU A 92 5.06 5.88 17.45
C GLU A 92 3.97 6.78 16.84
N ASP A 93 4.36 7.72 15.99
CA ASP A 93 3.47 8.65 15.28
C ASP A 93 2.90 8.08 13.97
N GLU A 94 3.40 6.92 13.52
CA GLU A 94 2.98 6.28 12.28
C GLU A 94 1.67 5.49 12.50
N LYS A 95 0.65 5.76 11.68
CA LYS A 95 -0.64 5.06 11.71
C LYS A 95 -0.63 3.92 10.70
N ILE A 96 -0.94 2.71 11.15
CA ILE A 96 -0.97 1.51 10.32
C ILE A 96 -2.39 0.95 10.29
N ILE A 97 -2.95 0.87 9.08
CA ILE A 97 -4.22 0.22 8.78
C ILE A 97 -3.95 -1.28 8.60
N ILE A 98 -4.70 -2.12 9.31
CA ILE A 98 -4.69 -3.57 9.14
C ILE A 98 -5.98 -3.98 8.43
N THR A 99 -5.85 -4.70 7.31
CA THR A 99 -6.98 -5.18 6.50
C THR A 99 -6.82 -6.67 6.19
N LYS A 100 -7.84 -7.27 5.55
CA LYS A 100 -7.71 -8.54 4.80
C LYS A 100 -7.81 -8.33 3.30
N SER A 101 -7.77 -7.08 2.84
CA SER A 101 -8.01 -6.73 1.45
C SER A 101 -6.76 -6.94 0.61
N SER A 102 -6.76 -7.98 -0.22
CA SER A 102 -5.62 -8.32 -1.07
C SER A 102 -5.60 -7.51 -2.37
N LYS A 103 -6.75 -6.96 -2.79
CA LYS A 103 -6.92 -6.24 -4.06
C LYS A 103 -7.21 -4.75 -3.85
N PHE A 104 -6.77 -3.91 -4.78
CA PHE A 104 -7.00 -2.46 -4.69
C PHE A 104 -8.47 -2.04 -4.90
N VAL A 105 -9.28 -2.85 -5.59
CA VAL A 105 -10.73 -2.64 -5.69
C VAL A 105 -11.43 -2.73 -4.33
N GLU A 106 -11.01 -3.69 -3.49
CA GLU A 106 -11.49 -3.86 -2.12
C GLU A 106 -11.04 -2.66 -1.27
N LYS A 107 -9.75 -2.31 -1.36
CA LYS A 107 -9.18 -1.17 -0.63
C LYS A 107 -9.85 0.15 -1.01
N ALA A 108 -10.15 0.39 -2.29
CA ALA A 108 -10.83 1.61 -2.73
C ALA A 108 -12.28 1.67 -2.22
N THR A 109 -12.92 0.52 -2.02
CA THR A 109 -14.24 0.45 -1.40
C THR A 109 -14.18 0.80 0.08
N LEU A 110 -13.15 0.33 0.79
CA LEU A 110 -12.91 0.66 2.21
C LEU A 110 -12.46 2.10 2.43
N PHE A 111 -11.64 2.63 1.52
CA PHE A 111 -10.97 3.92 1.67
C PHE A 111 -11.24 4.85 0.48
N PRO A 112 -12.48 5.34 0.30
CA PRO A 112 -12.80 6.27 -0.77
C PRO A 112 -12.03 7.60 -0.62
N ASN A 113 -11.83 8.30 -1.74
CA ASN A 113 -11.05 9.55 -1.83
C ASN A 113 -9.57 9.44 -1.41
N SER A 114 -9.03 8.22 -1.37
CA SER A 114 -7.65 7.95 -0.96
C SER A 114 -6.74 7.68 -2.15
N TYR A 115 -5.47 8.06 -2.02
CA TYR A 115 -4.46 7.80 -3.03
C TYR A 115 -3.57 6.66 -2.55
N PHE A 116 -3.54 5.58 -3.33
CA PHE A 116 -2.74 4.41 -3.04
C PHE A 116 -1.33 4.62 -3.58
N VAL A 117 -0.39 4.72 -2.65
CA VAL A 117 1.03 4.84 -2.97
C VAL A 117 1.59 3.43 -3.13
N ILE A 118 2.21 3.18 -4.28
CA ILE A 118 2.70 1.85 -4.65
C ILE A 118 4.07 1.94 -5.32
N GLY A 119 4.83 0.85 -5.26
CA GLY A 119 6.07 0.71 -6.04
C GLY A 119 5.81 0.18 -7.45
N TYR A 120 6.79 0.35 -8.31
CA TYR A 120 6.82 -0.12 -9.70
C TYR A 120 6.29 -1.56 -9.90
N ASP A 121 6.83 -2.53 -9.14
CA ASP A 121 6.44 -3.94 -9.27
C ASP A 121 4.96 -4.19 -8.93
N THR A 122 4.39 -3.40 -8.00
CA THR A 122 2.96 -3.47 -7.68
C THR A 122 2.12 -2.82 -8.77
N GLY A 123 2.61 -1.71 -9.34
CA GLY A 123 2.01 -1.08 -10.51
C GLY A 123 1.87 -2.06 -11.68
N LEU A 124 2.92 -2.83 -11.99
CA LEU A 124 2.87 -3.86 -13.04
C LEU A 124 1.78 -4.90 -12.79
N ARG A 125 1.62 -5.38 -11.54
CA ARG A 125 0.58 -6.37 -11.19
C ARG A 125 -0.83 -5.82 -11.32
N ILE A 126 -1.03 -4.52 -11.06
CA ILE A 126 -2.34 -3.88 -11.24
C ILE A 126 -2.73 -3.85 -12.71
N LEU A 127 -1.75 -3.72 -13.62
CA LEU A 127 -1.97 -3.73 -15.07
C LEU A 127 -2.02 -5.15 -15.66
N ASP A 128 -1.80 -6.19 -14.86
CA ASP A 128 -1.77 -7.57 -15.31
C ASP A 128 -3.14 -8.23 -15.05
N GLU A 129 -3.87 -8.53 -16.13
CA GLU A 129 -5.19 -9.15 -16.09
C GLU A 129 -5.19 -10.53 -15.39
N SER A 130 -4.04 -11.22 -15.30
CA SER A 130 -3.96 -12.50 -14.60
C SER A 130 -4.19 -12.40 -13.09
N TYR A 131 -4.10 -11.19 -12.51
CA TYR A 131 -4.40 -10.93 -11.09
C TYR A 131 -5.88 -10.57 -10.85
N LEU A 132 -6.68 -10.39 -11.90
CA LEU A 132 -8.11 -10.13 -11.80
C LEU A 132 -8.91 -11.41 -11.51
N ASN A 133 -10.12 -11.27 -10.96
CA ASN A 133 -11.00 -12.43 -10.85
C ASN A 133 -11.49 -12.85 -12.25
N LYS A 134 -11.90 -14.11 -12.38
CA LYS A 134 -12.49 -14.61 -13.61
C LYS A 134 -13.72 -13.78 -14.00
N GLY A 135 -13.66 -13.13 -15.16
CA GLY A 135 -14.75 -12.30 -15.70
C GLY A 135 -14.66 -10.82 -15.34
N GLU A 136 -13.67 -10.40 -14.55
CA GLU A 136 -13.33 -8.98 -14.37
C GLU A 136 -12.36 -8.51 -15.46
N SER A 137 -12.48 -7.23 -15.84
CA SER A 137 -11.54 -6.55 -16.72
C SER A 137 -10.80 -5.42 -16.01
N LEU A 138 -9.71 -4.92 -16.62
CA LEU A 138 -9.04 -3.71 -16.13
C LEU A 138 -9.96 -2.50 -16.16
N ASP A 139 -10.88 -2.43 -17.12
CA ASP A 139 -11.86 -1.35 -17.23
C ASP A 139 -12.83 -1.34 -16.04
N ASP A 140 -13.27 -2.50 -15.57
CA ASP A 140 -14.11 -2.63 -14.36
C ASP A 140 -13.34 -2.15 -13.12
N LEU A 141 -12.08 -2.57 -12.99
CA LEU A 141 -11.20 -2.15 -11.90
C LEU A 141 -11.03 -0.63 -11.90
N PHE A 142 -10.64 -0.05 -13.03
CA PHE A 142 -10.37 1.38 -13.13
C PHE A 142 -11.62 2.23 -12.98
N SER A 143 -12.76 1.76 -13.51
CA SER A 143 -14.05 2.43 -13.30
C SER A 143 -14.41 2.50 -11.82
N LEU A 144 -14.20 1.42 -11.06
CA LEU A 144 -14.43 1.43 -9.62
C LEU A 144 -13.45 2.37 -8.89
N ILE A 145 -12.16 2.34 -9.25
CA ILE A 145 -11.16 3.25 -8.67
C ILE A 145 -11.55 4.71 -8.89
N ASP A 146 -11.98 5.07 -10.10
CA ASP A 146 -12.44 6.43 -10.44
C ASP A 146 -13.72 6.80 -9.68
N GLN A 147 -14.71 5.90 -9.64
CA GLN A 147 -15.97 6.12 -8.91
C GLN A 147 -15.73 6.37 -7.42
N LYS A 148 -14.74 5.67 -6.83
CA LYS A 148 -14.33 5.87 -5.43
C LYS A 148 -13.42 7.09 -5.24
N LYS A 149 -13.11 7.83 -6.30
CA LYS A 149 -12.21 9.00 -6.33
C LYS A 149 -10.81 8.66 -5.82
N CYS A 150 -10.37 7.44 -6.09
CA CYS A 150 -9.06 6.95 -5.73
C CYS A 150 -8.09 7.13 -6.89
N LYS A 151 -6.79 7.14 -6.58
CA LYS A 151 -5.70 7.19 -7.57
C LYS A 151 -4.54 6.32 -7.12
N PHE A 152 -3.70 5.93 -8.07
CA PHE A 152 -2.43 5.29 -7.83
C PHE A 152 -1.30 6.31 -7.98
N ILE A 153 -0.46 6.42 -6.95
CA ILE A 153 0.79 7.16 -7.03
C ILE A 153 1.91 6.14 -7.11
N VAL A 154 2.62 6.10 -8.23
CA VAL A 154 3.57 5.04 -8.53
C VAL A 154 5.00 5.57 -8.41
N ALA A 155 5.74 5.02 -7.45
CA ALA A 155 7.18 5.23 -7.38
C ALA A 155 7.87 4.32 -8.39
N GLY A 156 8.72 4.91 -9.24
CA GLY A 156 9.61 4.16 -10.11
C GLY A 156 10.65 3.34 -9.33
N ARG A 157 11.37 2.50 -10.05
CA ARG A 157 12.41 1.63 -9.52
C ARG A 157 13.73 1.94 -10.21
N ILE A 158 14.83 1.80 -9.47
CA ILE A 158 16.18 1.86 -10.03
C ILE A 158 16.59 0.44 -10.40
N ASP A 159 17.19 0.30 -11.57
CA ASP A 159 17.73 -0.97 -12.04
C ASP A 159 18.82 -1.50 -11.09
N VAL A 160 19.13 -2.80 -11.18
CA VAL A 160 20.09 -3.44 -10.28
C VAL A 160 21.52 -2.87 -10.43
N THR A 161 21.79 -2.13 -11.51
CA THR A 161 23.09 -1.49 -11.77
C THR A 161 23.18 -0.03 -11.29
N GLY A 162 22.07 0.56 -10.83
CA GLY A 162 22.00 1.93 -10.32
C GLY A 162 21.99 3.04 -11.38
N LYS A 163 21.88 2.67 -12.66
CA LYS A 163 22.10 3.55 -13.81
C LYS A 163 20.82 4.02 -14.47
N GLU A 164 19.77 3.21 -14.45
CA GLU A 164 18.50 3.53 -15.13
C GLU A 164 17.35 3.55 -14.14
N PHE A 165 16.48 4.55 -14.29
CA PHE A 165 15.25 4.69 -13.54
C PHE A 165 14.07 4.26 -14.40
N ASP A 166 13.42 3.18 -13.99
CA ASP A 166 12.24 2.62 -14.64
C ASP A 166 10.97 3.15 -14.00
N ASN A 167 10.17 3.82 -14.84
CA ASN A 167 8.81 4.22 -14.51
C ASN A 167 7.78 3.31 -15.18
N LEU A 168 6.62 3.19 -14.52
CA LEU A 168 5.53 2.35 -15.03
C LEU A 168 5.08 2.86 -16.40
N LYS A 169 5.11 1.98 -17.41
CA LYS A 169 4.66 2.32 -18.76
C LYS A 169 3.15 2.13 -18.86
N LEU A 170 2.45 3.22 -19.13
CA LEU A 170 0.98 3.24 -19.25
C LEU A 170 0.51 3.26 -20.71
N GLU A 171 1.41 3.08 -21.68
CA GLU A 171 1.18 3.34 -23.11
C GLU A 171 -0.07 2.62 -23.65
N ASN A 172 -0.30 1.38 -23.19
CA ASN A 172 -1.41 0.52 -23.59
C ASN A 172 -2.76 0.86 -22.92
N LEU A 173 -2.79 1.81 -21.97
CA LEU A 173 -4.03 2.24 -21.32
C LEU A 173 -4.74 3.34 -22.10
N SER A 174 -6.07 3.34 -22.01
CA SER A 174 -6.90 4.45 -22.47
C SER A 174 -6.54 5.76 -21.75
N PHE A 175 -6.87 6.90 -22.36
CA PHE A 175 -6.60 8.20 -21.74
C PHE A 175 -7.28 8.36 -20.37
N THR A 176 -8.51 7.85 -20.22
CA THR A 176 -9.25 7.90 -18.95
C THR A 176 -8.54 7.09 -17.86
N HIS A 177 -8.04 5.90 -18.18
CA HIS A 177 -7.31 5.07 -17.21
C HIS A 177 -5.95 5.66 -16.84
N LYS A 178 -5.25 6.31 -17.77
CA LYS A 178 -3.98 7.01 -17.49
C LYS A 178 -4.13 8.07 -16.39
N ASN A 179 -5.26 8.78 -16.32
CA ASN A 179 -5.50 9.83 -15.32
C ASN A 179 -5.65 9.32 -13.88
N LEU A 180 -5.80 8.00 -13.71
CA LEU A 180 -5.82 7.34 -12.40
C LEU A 180 -4.42 7.12 -11.83
N PHE A 181 -3.37 7.28 -12.64
CA PHE A 181 -1.99 7.07 -12.25
C PHE A 181 -1.23 8.40 -12.27
N ASP A 182 -0.49 8.65 -11.20
CA ASP A 182 0.52 9.71 -11.14
C ASP A 182 1.87 9.04 -10.91
N LEU A 183 2.76 9.17 -11.89
CA LEU A 183 4.08 8.55 -11.87
C LEU A 183 5.06 9.54 -11.25
N ILE A 184 5.73 9.13 -10.18
CA ILE A 184 6.76 9.97 -9.57
C ILE A 184 7.98 9.99 -10.48
N GLU A 185 8.45 11.18 -10.85
CA GLU A 185 9.65 11.34 -11.66
C GLU A 185 10.92 11.08 -10.84
N GLU A 186 12.00 10.61 -11.49
CA GLU A 186 13.29 10.35 -10.82
C GLU A 186 13.79 11.56 -10.02
N LYS A 187 13.63 12.76 -10.59
CA LYS A 187 14.06 14.02 -9.96
C LYS A 187 13.35 14.29 -8.63
N ASP A 188 12.15 13.75 -8.46
CA ASP A 188 11.28 13.99 -7.32
C ASP A 188 11.48 12.93 -6.24
N PHE A 189 11.79 11.69 -6.64
CA PHE A 189 12.03 10.59 -5.72
C PHE A 189 12.95 9.52 -6.31
N ARG A 190 14.11 9.32 -5.67
CA ARG A 190 15.10 8.29 -5.98
C ARG A 190 15.58 7.65 -4.69
N GLU A 191 15.24 6.38 -4.43
CA GLU A 191 15.70 5.65 -3.24
C GLU A 191 16.16 4.23 -3.60
N ASP A 192 17.42 3.91 -3.26
CA ASP A 192 18.13 2.68 -3.61
C ASP A 192 17.96 1.53 -2.57
N VAL A 193 16.85 1.47 -1.83
CA VAL A 193 16.74 0.54 -0.68
C VAL A 193 15.50 -0.34 -0.74
N SER A 194 15.71 -1.65 -0.80
CA SER A 194 14.65 -2.66 -0.66
C SER A 194 14.65 -3.33 0.73
N SER A 195 13.46 -3.78 1.17
CA SER A 195 13.35 -4.55 2.42
C SER A 195 14.07 -5.90 2.35
N THR A 196 14.23 -6.46 1.14
CA THR A 196 14.92 -7.75 0.92
C THR A 196 16.41 -7.62 1.19
N GLU A 197 17.03 -6.51 0.79
CA GLU A 197 18.44 -6.24 1.09
C GLU A 197 18.67 -6.02 2.59
N LYS A 198 17.76 -5.32 3.28
CA LYS A 198 17.86 -5.14 4.74
C LYS A 198 17.85 -6.45 5.51
N ARG A 199 17.00 -7.42 5.13
CA ARG A 199 17.00 -8.76 5.74
C ARG A 199 18.33 -9.50 5.58
N ARG A 200 19.13 -9.17 4.56
CA ARG A 200 20.48 -9.75 4.35
C ARG A 200 21.57 -9.05 5.15
N GLN A 201 21.35 -7.81 5.59
CA GLN A 201 22.31 -7.03 6.39
C GLN A 201 22.11 -7.17 7.90
N ASP A 202 20.87 -7.45 8.34
CA ASP A 202 20.52 -7.64 9.76
C ASP A 202 20.71 -9.10 10.26
N ASN A 203 21.24 -10.00 9.41
CA ASN A 203 21.63 -11.38 9.75
C ASN A 203 23.15 -11.52 9.76
#